data_AF-A0A2H6N7Y6-F1
#
_entry.id   AF-A0A2H6N7Y6-F1
#
_cell.length_a   1.000
_cell.length_b   1.000
_cell.length_c   1.000
_cell.angle_alpha   90.00
_cell.angle_beta   90.00
_cell.angle_gamma   90.00
#
_symmetry.space_group_name_H-M   'P 1'
#
loop_
_entity.id
_entity.type
_entity.pdbx_description
1 polymer ?
#
loop_
_entity_poly.entity_id
_entity_poly.type
_entity_poly.pdbx_seq_one_letter_code
_entity_poly.pdbx_strand_id
1 'polypeptide(L)'
;MMGAFKTAEEPLARRPPASASAPTKTWRRWHRRVNITQKRYAICSALAASALPALVMSKGHRIEEIPELPLVVEDKVEGYKKTKEAVLLLKKLKAWNDIKKVYASQRMRAGKGKMRNRRRIQRRGPCIIYNEDNGVIKAFRNIPGITLLNVNKLNLLRLAPGGHIGRFCIWTESAFRKLDDLYGTWRKPATLKSSYNLPMHKMTNTDLGRILKSQEIQKALRPPKKKIHRRVLKKNPLKNLRIMVKLNPYAKTMRRNTILRHAKNHKLREEKAAKGKAKIQVAGAEKSESSA
;
A
#
# COMPACT_ATOMS: atom_id res chain seq x y z
N MET A 1 -26.20 67.42 -39.66
CA MET A 1 -24.95 67.17 -38.88
C MET A 1 -25.27 66.29 -37.67
N MET A 2 -25.35 64.98 -37.88
CA MET A 2 -25.30 63.98 -36.79
C MET A 2 -24.18 63.00 -37.15
N GLY A 3 -22.99 63.27 -36.62
CA GLY A 3 -21.86 62.34 -36.70
C GLY A 3 -21.90 61.43 -35.49
N ALA A 4 -22.33 60.19 -35.69
CA ALA A 4 -22.36 59.17 -34.67
C ALA A 4 -20.96 58.92 -34.09
N PHE A 5 -20.79 59.14 -32.79
CA PHE A 5 -19.65 58.65 -32.01
C PHE A 5 -19.68 57.12 -32.05
N LYS A 6 -18.86 56.52 -32.93
CA LYS A 6 -18.54 55.10 -32.85
C LYS A 6 -17.74 54.88 -31.57
N THR A 7 -18.39 54.38 -30.53
CA THR A 7 -17.72 53.68 -29.44
C THR A 7 -17.01 52.47 -30.03
N ALA A 8 -15.69 52.57 -30.16
CA ALA A 8 -14.86 51.41 -30.44
C ALA A 8 -14.96 50.46 -29.24
N GLU A 9 -15.80 49.43 -29.34
CA GLU A 9 -15.57 48.20 -28.61
C GLU A 9 -14.22 47.65 -29.10
N GLU A 10 -13.14 48.04 -28.41
CA GLU A 10 -11.82 47.48 -28.65
C GLU A 10 -11.87 45.97 -28.33
N PRO A 11 -11.60 45.11 -29.33
CA PRO A 11 -11.57 43.67 -29.10
C PRO A 11 -10.33 43.34 -28.27
N LEU A 12 -10.47 43.20 -26.94
CA LEU A 12 -9.48 42.62 -26.01
C LEU A 12 -8.04 42.76 -26.50
N ALA A 13 -7.59 44.01 -26.62
CA ALA A 13 -6.29 44.33 -27.18
C ALA A 13 -5.19 43.66 -26.34
N ARG A 14 -4.33 42.93 -27.04
CA ARG A 14 -3.13 42.25 -26.56
C ARG A 14 -2.14 43.25 -25.93
N ARG A 15 -2.38 43.67 -24.69
CA ARG A 15 -1.40 44.31 -23.80
C ARG A 15 -1.04 43.33 -22.67
N PRO A 16 0.22 43.30 -22.22
CA PRO A 16 0.68 42.30 -21.24
C PRO A 16 -0.18 42.43 -19.96
N PRO A 17 -0.63 41.32 -19.36
CA PRO A 17 -1.35 41.41 -18.10
C PRO A 17 -0.47 42.15 -17.09
N ALA A 18 -0.98 43.27 -16.58
CA ALA A 18 -0.46 43.97 -15.42
C ALA A 18 -0.14 42.94 -14.33
N SER A 19 1.10 42.98 -13.84
CA SER A 19 1.68 42.20 -12.73
C SER A 19 0.86 40.98 -12.30
N ALA A 20 1.29 39.77 -12.73
CA ALA A 20 0.75 38.53 -12.18
C ALA A 20 0.69 38.60 -10.65
N SER A 21 -0.46 38.26 -10.07
CA SER A 21 -0.64 38.27 -8.60
C SER A 21 0.44 37.43 -7.92
N ALA A 22 1.08 37.99 -6.89
CA ALA A 22 2.24 37.43 -6.19
C ALA A 22 3.37 36.97 -7.14
N PRO A 23 4.04 37.90 -7.87
CA PRO A 23 5.05 37.53 -8.84
C PRO A 23 6.26 36.87 -8.15
N THR A 24 6.87 35.88 -8.79
CA THR A 24 7.99 35.14 -8.21
C THR A 24 9.15 36.07 -7.90
N LYS A 25 9.53 36.15 -6.62
CA LYS A 25 10.66 36.94 -6.15
C LYS A 25 11.92 36.09 -6.03
N THR A 26 13.07 36.71 -6.22
CA THR A 26 14.39 36.06 -6.14
C THR A 26 14.67 35.54 -4.72
N TRP A 27 14.22 36.27 -3.69
CA TRP A 27 14.42 35.92 -2.27
C TRP A 27 13.52 34.79 -1.75
N ARG A 28 12.84 34.04 -2.63
CA ARG A 28 12.18 32.80 -2.22
C ARG A 28 13.21 31.88 -1.55
N ARG A 29 12.90 31.34 -0.37
CA ARG A 29 13.81 30.41 0.32
C ARG A 29 13.90 29.09 -0.45
N TRP A 30 14.91 28.91 -1.30
CA TRP A 30 15.13 27.69 -2.10
C TRP A 30 15.83 26.58 -1.34
N HIS A 31 16.84 26.93 -0.54
CA HIS A 31 17.64 25.95 0.20
C HIS A 31 16.98 25.54 1.52
N ARG A 32 17.23 24.29 1.93
CA ARG A 32 16.76 23.73 3.20
C ARG A 32 17.95 23.09 3.92
N ARG A 33 18.26 23.60 5.12
CA ARG A 33 19.25 22.99 6.02
C ARG A 33 18.60 21.80 6.71
N VAL A 34 19.30 20.66 6.72
CA VAL A 34 18.90 19.43 7.40
C VAL A 34 20.03 19.03 8.33
N ASN A 35 19.69 18.54 9.52
CA ASN A 35 20.65 18.17 10.55
C ASN A 35 21.58 17.05 10.06
N ILE A 36 22.86 17.15 10.43
CA ILE A 36 23.88 16.19 9.97
C ILE A 36 23.56 14.78 10.48
N THR A 37 23.12 14.64 11.73
CA THR A 37 22.72 13.36 12.32
C THR A 37 21.56 12.73 11.56
N GLN A 38 20.56 13.51 11.15
CA GLN A 38 19.43 13.02 10.35
C GLN A 38 19.87 12.58 8.95
N LYS A 39 20.78 13.32 8.30
CA LYS A 39 21.35 12.91 7.01
C LYS A 39 22.12 11.60 7.12
N ARG A 40 22.94 11.44 8.18
CA ARG A 40 23.70 10.22 8.46
C ARG A 40 22.76 9.04 8.72
N TYR A 41 21.72 9.22 9.54
CA TYR A 41 20.67 8.22 9.77
C TYR A 41 20.04 7.76 8.46
N ALA A 42 19.63 8.70 7.61
CA ALA A 42 18.99 8.37 6.33
C ALA A 42 19.91 7.58 5.39
N ILE A 43 21.22 7.85 5.39
CA ILE A 43 22.19 7.04 4.63
C ILE A 43 22.29 5.64 5.21
N CYS A 44 22.39 5.47 6.54
CA CYS A 44 22.42 4.15 7.17
C CYS A 44 21.18 3.32 6.82
N SER A 45 19.99 3.93 6.89
CA SER A 45 18.75 3.28 6.47
C SER A 45 18.74 2.91 4.98
N ALA A 46 19.32 3.76 4.13
CA ALA A 46 19.44 3.47 2.70
C ALA A 46 20.40 2.31 2.39
N LEU A 47 21.52 2.23 3.12
CA LEU A 47 22.48 1.14 3.01
C LEU A 47 21.87 -0.18 3.50
N ALA A 48 21.24 -0.19 4.68
CA ALA A 48 20.59 -1.38 5.23
C ALA A 48 19.53 -1.95 4.28
N ALA A 49 18.72 -1.09 3.66
CA ALA A 49 17.72 -1.53 2.69
C ALA A 49 18.33 -2.05 1.38
N SER A 50 19.53 -1.61 1.00
CA SER A 50 20.23 -2.12 -0.19
C SER A 50 20.73 -3.56 -0.02
N ALA A 51 20.90 -4.02 1.22
CA ALA A 51 21.26 -5.39 1.55
C ALA A 51 20.05 -6.35 1.57
N LEU A 52 18.81 -5.83 1.62
CA LEU A 52 17.60 -6.66 1.68
C LEU A 52 17.02 -6.91 0.27
N PRO A 53 17.02 -8.17 -0.22
CA PRO A 53 16.52 -8.49 -1.56
C PRO A 53 15.09 -8.04 -1.81
N ALA A 54 14.20 -8.21 -0.83
CA ALA A 54 12.79 -7.83 -0.93
C ALA A 54 12.60 -6.34 -1.26
N LEU A 55 13.39 -5.45 -0.62
CA LEU A 55 13.31 -4.00 -0.85
C LEU A 55 13.95 -3.60 -2.19
N VAL A 56 14.98 -4.32 -2.63
CA VAL A 56 15.63 -4.08 -3.92
C VAL A 56 14.73 -4.50 -5.08
N MET A 57 14.06 -5.65 -4.95
CA MET A 57 13.05 -6.11 -5.91
C MET A 57 11.83 -5.19 -5.92
N SER A 58 11.32 -4.74 -4.76
CA SER A 58 10.14 -3.87 -4.70
C SER A 58 10.35 -2.52 -5.38
N LYS A 59 11.57 -1.99 -5.35
CA LYS A 59 11.95 -0.81 -6.13
C LYS A 59 11.91 -1.05 -7.64
N GLY A 60 12.04 -2.30 -8.05
CA GLY A 60 12.01 -2.75 -9.42
C GLY A 60 13.38 -2.93 -10.04
N HIS A 61 14.42 -3.26 -9.27
CA HIS A 61 15.65 -3.80 -9.86
C HIS A 61 15.46 -5.27 -10.25
N ARG A 62 16.08 -5.70 -11.35
CA ARG A 62 16.11 -7.13 -11.75
C ARG A 62 17.32 -7.81 -11.13
N ILE A 63 17.07 -8.56 -10.05
CA ILE A 63 18.11 -9.22 -9.23
C ILE A 63 17.86 -10.73 -9.06
N GLU A 64 17.05 -11.34 -9.94
CA GLU A 64 16.59 -12.72 -9.80
C GLU A 64 17.74 -13.75 -9.97
N GLU A 65 18.71 -13.46 -10.82
CA GLU A 65 19.85 -14.34 -11.14
C GLU A 65 21.12 -14.01 -10.30
N ILE A 66 21.05 -13.03 -9.40
CA ILE A 66 22.22 -12.57 -8.64
C ILE A 66 22.45 -13.53 -7.46
N PRO A 67 23.70 -13.97 -7.22
CA PRO A 67 23.98 -15.00 -6.21
C PRO A 67 23.69 -14.54 -4.79
N GLU A 68 24.02 -13.28 -4.47
CA GLU A 68 23.90 -12.74 -3.11
C GLU A 68 23.63 -11.23 -3.10
N LEU A 69 23.00 -10.77 -2.01
CA LEU A 69 22.94 -9.36 -1.63
C LEU A 69 23.34 -9.25 -0.14
N PRO A 70 24.21 -8.29 0.22
CA PRO A 70 24.88 -7.29 -0.61
C PRO A 70 25.94 -7.89 -1.55
N LEU A 71 26.01 -7.41 -2.79
CA LEU A 71 26.97 -7.92 -3.78
C LEU A 71 28.32 -7.21 -3.65
N VAL A 72 29.38 -7.98 -3.37
CA VAL A 72 30.77 -7.50 -3.24
C VAL A 72 31.64 -8.09 -4.35
N VAL A 73 32.55 -7.28 -4.90
CA VAL A 73 33.49 -7.66 -5.96
C VAL A 73 34.93 -7.28 -5.58
N GLU A 74 35.91 -7.97 -6.18
CA GLU A 74 37.33 -7.69 -5.98
C GLU A 74 37.72 -6.25 -6.35
N ASP A 75 38.73 -5.71 -5.67
CA ASP A 75 39.26 -4.36 -5.91
C ASP A 75 39.89 -4.18 -7.30
N LYS A 76 40.17 -5.28 -8.04
CA LYS A 76 40.61 -5.23 -9.45
C LYS A 76 39.65 -4.44 -10.34
N VAL A 77 38.36 -4.38 -9.98
CA VAL A 77 37.34 -3.62 -10.69
C VAL A 77 37.64 -2.11 -10.66
N GLU A 78 38.32 -1.61 -9.62
CA GLU A 78 38.69 -0.19 -9.52
C GLU A 78 39.69 0.23 -10.60
N GLY A 79 40.53 -0.70 -11.06
CA GLY A 79 41.53 -0.50 -12.10
C GLY A 79 41.04 -0.68 -13.54
N TYR A 80 39.75 -0.97 -13.76
CA TYR A 80 39.21 -1.12 -15.11
C TYR A 80 39.30 0.19 -15.90
N LYS A 81 39.81 0.10 -17.13
CA LYS A 81 39.98 1.27 -18.01
C LYS A 81 38.96 1.31 -19.15
N LYS A 82 38.50 0.14 -19.61
CA LYS A 82 37.64 0.02 -20.80
C LYS A 82 36.20 -0.35 -20.41
N THR A 83 35.24 0.27 -21.11
CA THR A 83 33.81 -0.04 -20.98
C THR A 83 33.49 -1.50 -21.33
N LYS A 84 34.25 -2.11 -22.24
CA LYS A 84 34.08 -3.53 -22.63
C LYS A 84 34.29 -4.47 -21.44
N GLU A 85 35.30 -4.21 -20.61
CA GLU A 85 35.60 -4.98 -19.40
C GLU A 85 34.48 -4.82 -18.36
N ALA A 86 34.04 -3.58 -18.13
CA ALA A 86 32.92 -3.27 -17.25
C ALA A 86 31.61 -3.98 -17.66
N VAL A 87 31.29 -4.00 -18.97
CA VAL A 87 30.13 -4.72 -19.50
C VAL A 87 30.27 -6.23 -19.31
N LEU A 88 31.47 -6.79 -19.52
CA LEU A 88 31.73 -8.21 -19.32
C LEU A 88 31.52 -8.62 -17.85
N LEU A 89 32.01 -7.81 -16.91
CA LEU A 89 31.79 -8.02 -15.47
C LEU A 89 30.29 -8.05 -15.13
N LEU A 90 29.53 -7.05 -15.58
CA LEU A 90 28.10 -6.95 -15.27
C LEU A 90 27.27 -8.10 -15.87
N LYS A 91 27.72 -8.68 -17.00
CA LYS A 91 27.14 -9.90 -17.56
C LYS A 91 27.48 -11.12 -16.70
N LYS A 92 28.73 -11.25 -16.25
CA LYS A 92 29.15 -12.35 -15.35
C LYS A 92 28.39 -12.31 -14.02
N LEU A 93 28.24 -11.13 -13.43
CA LEU A 93 27.47 -10.90 -12.19
C LEU A 93 25.95 -10.94 -12.37
N LYS A 94 25.46 -11.25 -13.59
CA LYS A 94 24.03 -11.29 -13.94
C LYS A 94 23.24 -9.98 -13.74
N ALA A 95 23.93 -8.88 -13.42
CA ALA A 95 23.37 -7.53 -13.29
C ALA A 95 22.93 -6.90 -14.64
N TRP A 96 23.31 -7.51 -15.77
CA TRP A 96 23.02 -6.96 -17.10
C TRP A 96 21.52 -6.89 -17.42
N ASN A 97 20.69 -7.74 -16.82
CA ASN A 97 19.23 -7.70 -17.00
C ASN A 97 18.61 -6.40 -16.45
N ASP A 98 19.16 -5.85 -15.37
CA ASP A 98 18.74 -4.54 -14.84
C ASP A 98 19.12 -3.41 -15.81
N ILE A 99 20.27 -3.51 -16.47
CA ILE A 99 20.73 -2.54 -17.45
C ILE A 99 19.91 -2.62 -18.74
N LYS A 100 19.58 -3.82 -19.23
CA LYS A 100 18.63 -4.01 -20.34
C LYS A 100 17.29 -3.33 -20.05
N LYS A 101 16.80 -3.39 -18.81
CA LYS A 101 15.59 -2.68 -18.38
C LYS A 101 15.76 -1.16 -18.44
N VAL A 102 16.95 -0.63 -18.15
CA VAL A 102 17.26 0.80 -18.35
C VAL A 102 17.21 1.16 -19.84
N TYR A 103 17.86 0.38 -20.72
CA TYR A 103 17.81 0.61 -22.16
C TYR A 103 16.37 0.67 -22.68
N ALA A 104 15.54 -0.33 -22.34
CA ALA A 104 14.12 -0.37 -22.74
C ALA A 104 13.29 0.80 -22.16
N SER A 105 13.75 1.44 -21.09
CA SER A 105 13.04 2.57 -20.46
C SER A 105 13.36 3.93 -21.08
N GLN A 106 14.35 4.00 -21.96
CA GLN A 106 14.76 5.26 -22.58
C GLN A 106 13.64 5.78 -23.48
N ARG A 107 13.12 6.95 -23.15
CA ARG A 107 12.06 7.59 -23.92
C ARG A 107 12.14 9.11 -23.88
N MET A 108 11.44 9.73 -24.82
CA MET A 108 11.25 11.17 -24.87
C MET A 108 10.38 11.64 -23.69
N ARG A 109 10.80 12.72 -23.01
CA ARG A 109 10.03 13.33 -21.92
C ARG A 109 8.78 14.00 -22.50
N ALA A 110 7.63 13.82 -21.87
CA ALA A 110 6.43 14.56 -22.23
C ALA A 110 6.51 16.04 -21.75
N GLY A 111 5.84 16.94 -22.47
CA GLY A 111 5.69 18.35 -22.10
C GLY A 111 6.90 19.27 -22.36
N LYS A 112 6.88 20.45 -21.73
CA LYS A 112 7.83 21.57 -21.94
C LYS A 112 9.28 21.27 -21.51
N GLY A 113 9.52 20.18 -20.78
CA GLY A 113 10.88 19.77 -20.40
C GLY A 113 11.78 19.46 -21.60
N LYS A 114 11.19 19.06 -22.73
CA LYS A 114 11.92 18.83 -23.99
C LYS A 114 12.68 20.06 -24.47
N MET A 115 12.05 21.23 -24.36
CA MET A 115 12.62 22.52 -24.77
C MET A 115 13.68 23.06 -23.79
N ARG A 116 13.84 22.45 -22.60
CA ARG A 116 14.72 22.93 -21.53
C ARG A 116 15.87 21.96 -21.23
N ASN A 117 16.48 21.38 -22.27
CA ASN A 117 17.60 20.42 -22.17
C ASN A 117 17.30 19.14 -21.34
N ARG A 118 16.02 18.80 -21.14
CA ARG A 118 15.58 17.58 -20.43
C ARG A 118 14.76 16.66 -21.33
N ARG A 119 15.19 16.53 -22.59
CA ARG A 119 14.48 15.84 -23.68
C ARG A 119 14.28 14.35 -23.45
N ARG A 120 15.22 13.63 -22.83
CA ARG A 120 15.16 12.18 -22.58
C ARG A 120 15.04 11.87 -21.09
N ILE A 121 14.37 10.75 -20.78
CA ILE A 121 14.29 10.17 -19.44
C ILE A 121 14.61 8.67 -19.52
N GLN A 122 15.13 8.13 -18.41
CA GLN A 122 15.44 6.71 -18.26
C GLN A 122 15.34 6.31 -16.78
N ARG A 123 15.18 5.02 -16.52
CA ARG A 123 15.26 4.43 -15.18
C ARG A 123 16.69 4.50 -14.62
N ARG A 124 16.82 4.31 -13.31
CA ARG A 124 18.11 4.17 -12.63
C ARG A 124 18.46 2.69 -12.57
N GLY A 125 19.70 2.37 -12.93
CA GLY A 125 20.25 1.02 -12.82
C GLY A 125 21.10 0.87 -11.55
N PRO A 126 22.04 -0.07 -11.52
CA PRO A 126 22.86 -0.36 -10.35
C PRO A 126 23.72 0.84 -9.95
N CYS A 127 24.06 0.89 -8.67
CA CYS A 127 25.05 1.79 -8.12
C CYS A 127 26.35 1.03 -7.87
N ILE A 128 27.48 1.51 -8.39
CA ILE A 128 28.80 0.95 -8.11
C ILE A 128 29.45 1.83 -7.07
N ILE A 129 29.85 1.23 -5.96
CA ILE A 129 30.45 1.91 -4.82
C ILE A 129 31.88 1.43 -4.69
N TYR A 130 32.82 2.38 -4.79
CA TYR A 130 34.26 2.16 -4.83
C TYR A 130 34.97 3.01 -3.78
N ASN A 131 36.20 2.65 -3.44
CA ASN A 131 37.04 3.42 -2.54
C ASN A 131 37.91 4.42 -3.31
N GLU A 132 38.67 3.95 -4.30
CA GLU A 132 39.59 4.76 -5.09
C GLU A 132 39.26 4.73 -6.59
N ASP A 133 39.54 5.82 -7.31
CA ASP A 133 39.30 5.89 -8.76
C ASP A 133 40.60 5.67 -9.54
N ASN A 134 40.86 4.42 -9.92
CA ASN A 134 41.98 4.03 -10.78
C ASN A 134 41.57 3.83 -12.24
N GLY A 135 40.38 4.28 -12.63
CA GLY A 135 39.81 4.09 -13.96
C GLY A 135 38.34 3.70 -13.95
N VAL A 136 37.82 3.21 -12.82
CA VAL A 136 36.43 2.77 -12.65
C VAL A 136 35.42 3.80 -13.12
N ILE A 137 35.65 5.09 -12.87
CA ILE A 137 34.71 6.11 -13.34
C ILE A 137 34.65 6.13 -14.87
N LYS A 138 35.80 6.08 -15.53
CA LYS A 138 35.90 6.12 -16.98
C LYS A 138 35.32 4.85 -17.62
N ALA A 139 35.54 3.68 -17.01
CA ALA A 139 35.03 2.41 -17.50
C ALA A 139 33.50 2.30 -17.40
N PHE A 140 32.88 2.80 -16.32
CA PHE A 140 31.45 2.60 -16.09
C PHE A 140 30.56 3.79 -16.49
N ARG A 141 31.08 5.01 -16.61
CA ARG A 141 30.26 6.23 -16.84
C ARG A 141 29.39 6.20 -18.10
N ASN A 142 29.82 5.48 -19.14
CA ASN A 142 29.12 5.46 -20.43
C ASN A 142 27.97 4.43 -20.47
N ILE A 143 27.88 3.54 -19.47
CA ILE A 143 26.82 2.53 -19.41
C ILE A 143 25.55 3.20 -18.86
N PRO A 144 24.41 3.12 -19.56
CA PRO A 144 23.22 3.85 -19.15
C PRO A 144 22.66 3.34 -17.83
N GLY A 145 22.22 4.28 -16.99
CA GLY A 145 21.58 3.99 -15.71
C GLY A 145 22.52 3.73 -14.55
N ILE A 146 23.79 3.40 -14.81
CA ILE A 146 24.79 3.19 -13.76
C ILE A 146 25.06 4.51 -13.03
N THR A 147 25.29 4.42 -11.73
CA THR A 147 25.79 5.54 -10.92
C THR A 147 27.00 5.09 -10.16
N LEU A 148 28.02 5.93 -10.14
CA LEU A 148 29.26 5.70 -9.43
C LEU A 148 29.23 6.52 -8.14
N LEU A 149 29.63 5.92 -7.02
CA LEU A 149 29.73 6.58 -5.72
C LEU A 149 31.04 6.21 -5.06
N ASN A 150 31.74 7.21 -4.53
CA ASN A 150 32.86 6.96 -3.63
C ASN A 150 32.31 6.72 -2.21
N VAL A 151 32.80 5.69 -1.52
CA VAL A 151 32.38 5.32 -0.17
C VAL A 151 32.56 6.45 0.85
N ASN A 152 33.59 7.29 0.70
CA ASN A 152 33.83 8.42 1.60
C ASN A 152 32.77 9.53 1.43
N LYS A 153 32.14 9.59 0.25
CA LYS A 153 31.21 10.66 -0.15
C LYS A 153 29.87 10.08 -0.60
N LEU A 154 29.29 9.22 0.24
CA LEU A 154 27.96 8.64 -0.03
C LEU A 154 26.88 9.72 -0.09
N ASN A 155 26.09 9.68 -1.17
CA ASN A 155 25.02 10.63 -1.40
C ASN A 155 23.66 9.94 -1.32
N LEU A 156 22.83 10.36 -0.35
CA LEU A 156 21.48 9.85 -0.15
C LEU A 156 20.61 9.96 -1.41
N LEU A 157 20.73 11.04 -2.19
CA LEU A 157 19.92 11.24 -3.41
C LEU A 157 20.24 10.22 -4.50
N ARG A 158 21.44 9.64 -4.45
CA ARG A 158 21.89 8.59 -5.37
C ARG A 158 21.57 7.19 -4.82
N LEU A 159 21.63 6.97 -3.51
CA LEU A 159 21.25 5.70 -2.89
C LEU A 159 19.72 5.50 -2.87
N ALA A 160 18.95 6.55 -2.60
CA ALA A 160 17.50 6.55 -2.55
C ALA A 160 16.89 7.54 -3.58
N PRO A 161 17.04 7.29 -4.90
CA PRO A 161 16.46 8.14 -5.93
C PRO A 161 14.93 8.21 -5.78
N GLY A 162 14.38 9.42 -5.78
CA GLY A 162 12.95 9.65 -5.60
C GLY A 162 12.47 9.47 -4.15
N GLY A 163 13.37 9.29 -3.18
CA GLY A 163 13.02 9.02 -1.78
C GLY A 163 12.71 7.55 -1.48
N HIS A 164 12.69 6.69 -2.50
CA HIS A 164 12.49 5.24 -2.31
C HIS A 164 13.81 4.54 -1.99
N ILE A 165 13.78 3.69 -0.96
CA ILE A 165 14.94 2.92 -0.48
C ILE A 165 15.13 1.63 -1.30
N GLY A 166 16.19 0.85 -1.05
CA GLY A 166 16.43 -0.43 -1.75
C GLY A 166 16.98 -0.27 -3.17
N ARG A 167 17.99 0.58 -3.40
CA ARG A 167 18.68 0.59 -4.71
C ARG A 167 19.65 -0.57 -4.79
N PHE A 168 19.74 -1.23 -5.94
CA PHE A 168 20.73 -2.27 -6.16
C PHE A 168 22.15 -1.64 -6.19
N CYS A 169 23.00 -2.08 -5.26
CA CYS A 169 24.36 -1.57 -5.07
C CYS A 169 25.37 -2.72 -5.22
N ILE A 170 26.46 -2.45 -5.92
CA ILE A 170 27.61 -3.32 -6.15
C ILE A 170 28.80 -2.66 -5.46
N TRP A 171 29.44 -3.37 -4.54
CA TRP A 171 30.51 -2.85 -3.70
C TRP A 171 31.86 -3.43 -4.14
N THR A 172 32.91 -2.62 -4.15
CA THR A 172 34.27 -3.16 -4.11
C THR A 172 34.60 -3.58 -2.69
N GLU A 173 35.48 -4.57 -2.55
CA GLU A 173 35.86 -5.13 -1.26
C GLU A 173 36.42 -4.05 -0.30
N SER A 174 37.36 -3.24 -0.78
CA SER A 174 37.93 -2.12 -0.03
C SER A 174 36.87 -1.09 0.39
N ALA A 175 35.90 -0.80 -0.48
CA ALA A 175 34.79 0.08 -0.14
C ALA A 175 33.89 -0.53 0.95
N PHE A 176 33.64 -1.83 0.89
CA PHE A 176 32.81 -2.52 1.87
C PHE A 176 33.49 -2.54 3.25
N ARG A 177 34.79 -2.85 3.31
CA ARG A 177 35.57 -2.80 4.56
C ARG A 177 35.58 -1.41 5.18
N LYS A 178 35.76 -0.37 4.36
CA LYS A 178 35.82 1.03 4.81
C LYS A 178 34.49 1.57 5.37
N LEU A 179 33.36 0.90 5.15
CA LEU A 179 32.09 1.27 5.79
C LEU A 179 32.16 1.15 7.32
N ASP A 180 32.90 0.15 7.83
CA ASP A 180 33.04 -0.08 9.28
C ASP A 180 33.77 1.10 9.93
N ASP A 181 34.85 1.58 9.33
CA ASP A 181 35.57 2.79 9.79
C ASP A 181 34.68 4.06 9.70
N LEU A 182 33.85 4.16 8.65
CA LEU A 182 33.01 5.33 8.40
C LEU A 182 31.82 5.43 9.34
N TYR A 183 31.21 4.33 9.76
CA TYR A 183 29.95 4.32 10.52
C TYR A 183 30.06 3.66 11.89
N GLY A 184 31.10 2.86 12.12
CA GLY A 184 31.29 2.07 13.33
C GLY A 184 30.30 0.92 13.44
N THR A 185 30.37 0.24 14.58
CA THR A 185 29.39 -0.75 15.03
C THR A 185 28.64 -0.22 16.24
N TRP A 186 27.60 -0.91 16.71
CA TRP A 186 26.94 -0.50 17.96
C TRP A 186 27.88 -0.55 19.19
N ARG A 187 28.96 -1.34 19.13
CA ARG A 187 29.94 -1.48 20.21
C ARG A 187 31.13 -0.52 20.09
N LYS A 188 31.52 -0.17 18.85
CA LYS A 188 32.69 0.67 18.56
C LYS A 188 32.26 1.90 17.75
N PRO A 189 32.52 3.13 18.22
CA PRO A 189 32.15 4.35 17.49
C PRO A 189 32.90 4.47 16.16
N ALA A 190 32.40 5.31 15.25
CA ALA A 190 33.05 5.55 13.96
C ALA A 190 34.40 6.26 14.14
N THR A 191 35.41 5.86 13.36
CA THR A 191 36.75 6.48 13.39
C THR A 191 36.81 7.71 12.49
N LEU A 192 36.23 7.62 11.28
CA LEU A 192 36.30 8.69 10.28
C LEU A 192 35.21 9.76 10.44
N LYS A 193 34.20 9.51 11.29
CA LYS A 193 33.16 10.49 11.60
C LYS A 193 33.19 10.82 13.08
N SER A 194 33.69 12.01 13.39
CA SER A 194 33.72 12.52 14.76
C SER A 194 32.34 12.46 15.42
N SER A 195 32.35 11.97 16.66
CA SER A 195 31.19 11.87 17.56
C SER A 195 29.96 11.22 16.92
N TYR A 196 30.17 10.18 16.11
CA TYR A 196 29.09 9.45 15.45
C TYR A 196 29.04 7.99 15.91
N ASN A 197 27.83 7.53 16.20
CA ASN A 197 27.51 6.13 16.43
C ASN A 197 26.24 5.76 15.64
N LEU A 198 26.04 4.48 15.36
CA LEU A 198 24.86 3.97 14.69
C LEU A 198 23.59 4.24 15.53
N PRO A 199 22.45 4.50 14.87
CA PRO A 199 21.19 4.66 15.59
C PRO A 199 20.77 3.37 16.29
N MET A 200 20.23 3.52 17.50
CA MET A 200 19.62 2.41 18.23
C MET A 200 18.22 2.13 17.71
N HIS A 201 17.88 0.84 17.60
CA HIS A 201 16.54 0.41 17.25
C HIS A 201 15.59 0.62 18.44
N LYS A 202 14.32 0.97 18.16
CA LYS A 202 13.28 1.02 19.20
C LYS A 202 12.80 -0.38 19.62
N MET A 203 13.00 -1.37 18.75
CA MET A 203 12.54 -2.75 18.92
C MET A 203 13.67 -3.68 18.49
N THR A 204 14.10 -4.58 19.37
CA THR A 204 15.21 -5.52 19.15
C THR A 204 14.87 -6.55 18.09
N ASN A 205 13.67 -7.14 18.18
CA ASN A 205 13.15 -8.10 17.22
C ASN A 205 11.87 -7.53 16.59
N THR A 206 11.85 -7.34 15.28
CA THR A 206 10.69 -6.79 14.55
C THR A 206 9.69 -7.85 14.08
N ASP A 207 9.97 -9.15 14.29
CA ASP A 207 9.06 -10.24 13.95
C ASP A 207 7.94 -10.36 14.98
N LEU A 208 6.89 -9.57 14.76
CA LEU A 208 5.66 -9.62 15.55
C LEU A 208 4.97 -10.98 15.48
N GLY A 209 5.09 -11.71 14.37
CA GLY A 209 4.50 -13.03 14.21
C GLY A 209 5.13 -14.03 15.18
N ARG A 210 6.45 -14.03 15.30
CA ARG A 210 7.18 -14.82 16.30
C ARG A 210 6.88 -14.38 17.73
N ILE A 211 6.92 -13.07 18.00
CA ILE A 211 6.67 -12.54 19.35
C ILE A 211 5.26 -12.92 19.82
N LEU A 212 4.23 -12.66 19.01
CA LEU A 212 2.85 -12.96 19.40
C LEU A 212 2.61 -14.45 19.60
N LYS A 213 3.29 -15.33 18.86
CA LYS A 213 3.16 -16.79 18.98
C LYS A 213 4.05 -17.41 20.07
N SER A 214 4.85 -16.62 20.78
CA SER A 214 5.66 -17.08 21.91
C SER A 214 4.77 -17.69 23.00
N GLN A 215 5.28 -18.72 23.69
CA GLN A 215 4.50 -19.46 24.68
C GLN A 215 4.13 -18.58 25.87
N GLU A 216 5.02 -17.68 26.24
CA GLU A 216 4.85 -16.71 27.33
C GLU A 216 3.65 -15.80 27.06
N ILE A 217 3.55 -15.27 25.83
CA ILE A 217 2.41 -14.44 25.43
C ILE A 217 1.15 -15.29 25.28
N GLN A 218 1.22 -16.43 24.58
CA GLN A 218 0.06 -17.28 24.36
C GLN A 218 -0.55 -17.81 25.66
N LYS A 219 0.27 -18.12 26.67
CA LYS A 219 -0.19 -18.55 28.01
C LYS A 219 -0.89 -17.42 28.78
N ALA A 220 -0.47 -16.17 28.58
CA ALA A 220 -1.08 -15.01 29.23
C ALA A 220 -2.38 -14.54 28.54
N LEU A 221 -2.58 -14.89 27.26
CA LEU A 221 -3.72 -14.44 26.48
C LEU A 221 -5.00 -15.24 26.79
N ARG A 222 -6.14 -14.54 26.71
CA ARG A 222 -7.47 -15.15 26.77
C ARG A 222 -7.86 -15.74 25.40
N PRO A 223 -8.75 -16.76 25.36
CA PRO A 223 -9.22 -17.30 24.10
C PRO A 223 -9.96 -16.25 23.26
N PRO A 224 -9.80 -16.26 21.92
CA PRO A 224 -10.37 -15.24 21.04
C PRO A 224 -11.90 -15.36 20.96
N LYS A 225 -12.60 -14.22 21.09
CA LYS A 225 -14.05 -14.13 20.90
C LYS A 225 -14.40 -14.02 19.42
N LYS A 226 -14.56 -15.14 18.73
CA LYS A 226 -14.85 -15.19 17.28
C LYS A 226 -16.30 -14.91 16.89
N LYS A 227 -17.22 -14.83 17.86
CA LYS A 227 -18.65 -14.69 17.61
C LYS A 227 -19.02 -13.23 17.30
N ILE A 228 -19.36 -12.96 16.04
CA ILE A 228 -19.87 -11.65 15.62
C ILE A 228 -21.40 -11.64 15.79
N HIS A 229 -21.89 -10.85 16.74
CA HIS A 229 -23.33 -10.63 16.92
C HIS A 229 -23.82 -9.55 15.97
N ARG A 230 -24.46 -9.96 14.86
CA ARG A 230 -25.12 -9.03 13.95
C ARG A 230 -26.50 -8.65 14.48
N ARG A 231 -26.98 -7.47 14.07
CA ARG A 231 -28.36 -7.05 14.34
C ARG A 231 -29.32 -8.10 13.79
N VAL A 232 -30.07 -8.73 14.69
CA VAL A 232 -31.13 -9.66 14.31
C VAL A 232 -32.37 -8.84 13.93
N LEU A 233 -32.93 -9.08 12.74
CA LEU A 233 -34.19 -8.46 12.34
C LEU A 233 -35.29 -8.88 13.33
N LYS A 234 -35.92 -7.88 13.98
CA LYS A 234 -37.03 -8.11 14.90
C LYS A 234 -38.27 -8.51 14.11
N LYS A 235 -38.52 -9.82 14.01
CA LYS A 235 -39.73 -10.38 13.40
C LYS A 235 -40.93 -10.16 14.33
N ASN A 236 -42.09 -9.84 13.77
CA ASN A 236 -43.32 -9.67 14.55
C ASN A 236 -43.81 -11.03 15.09
N PRO A 237 -43.91 -11.23 16.42
CA PRO A 237 -44.32 -12.50 17.01
C PRO A 237 -45.78 -12.83 16.79
N LEU A 238 -46.67 -11.83 16.74
CA LEU A 238 -48.11 -12.05 16.54
C LEU A 238 -48.40 -12.62 15.14
N LYS A 239 -47.60 -12.23 14.15
CA LYS A 239 -47.67 -12.77 12.79
C LYS A 239 -46.83 -14.04 12.60
N ASN A 240 -45.74 -14.22 13.35
CA ASN A 240 -44.83 -15.36 13.20
C ASN A 240 -44.87 -16.31 14.41
N LEU A 241 -45.58 -17.44 14.26
CA LEU A 241 -45.79 -18.43 15.33
C LEU A 241 -44.48 -18.93 15.95
N ARG A 242 -43.42 -19.18 15.17
CA ARG A 242 -42.14 -19.69 15.72
C ARG A 242 -41.46 -18.67 16.62
N ILE A 243 -41.56 -17.38 16.28
CA ILE A 243 -41.03 -16.30 17.11
C ILE A 243 -41.89 -16.12 18.36
N MET A 244 -43.22 -16.22 18.25
CA MET A 244 -44.10 -16.23 19.42
C MET A 244 -43.77 -17.39 20.35
N VAL A 245 -43.60 -18.60 19.83
CA VAL A 245 -43.28 -19.79 20.65
C VAL A 245 -41.88 -19.67 21.28
N LYS A 246 -40.91 -19.06 20.57
CA LYS A 246 -39.59 -18.77 21.13
C LYS A 246 -39.65 -17.78 22.31
N LEU A 247 -40.57 -16.82 22.27
CA LEU A 247 -40.76 -15.83 23.33
C LEU A 247 -41.68 -16.33 24.46
N ASN A 248 -42.75 -17.05 24.11
CA ASN A 248 -43.75 -17.60 24.99
C ASN A 248 -44.18 -19.01 24.49
N PRO A 249 -43.57 -20.08 25.01
CA PRO A 249 -43.88 -21.45 24.62
C PRO A 249 -45.36 -21.84 24.87
N TYR A 250 -45.98 -21.30 25.93
CA TYR A 250 -47.36 -21.62 26.31
C TYR A 250 -48.39 -21.11 25.28
N ALA A 251 -48.03 -20.11 24.47
CA ALA A 251 -48.89 -19.62 23.39
C ALA A 251 -49.29 -20.72 22.39
N LYS A 252 -48.46 -21.77 22.22
CA LYS A 252 -48.79 -22.93 21.38
C LYS A 252 -49.96 -23.74 21.95
N THR A 253 -49.91 -24.03 23.24
CA THR A 253 -50.96 -24.79 23.95
C THR A 253 -52.25 -23.98 24.00
N MET A 254 -52.16 -22.71 24.37
CA MET A 254 -53.31 -21.81 24.40
C MET A 254 -53.99 -21.74 23.03
N ARG A 255 -53.23 -21.54 21.93
CA ARG A 255 -53.77 -21.49 20.57
C ARG A 255 -54.37 -22.82 20.12
N ARG A 256 -53.80 -23.96 20.52
CA ARG A 256 -54.37 -25.28 20.24
C ARG A 256 -55.70 -25.47 20.96
N ASN A 257 -55.75 -25.12 22.23
CA ASN A 257 -56.96 -25.22 23.05
C ASN A 257 -58.07 -24.32 22.50
N THR A 258 -57.74 -23.10 22.04
CA THR A 258 -58.73 -22.22 21.39
C THR A 258 -59.24 -22.79 20.07
N ILE A 259 -58.37 -23.34 19.21
CA ILE A 259 -58.78 -23.98 17.95
C ILE A 259 -59.73 -25.17 18.22
N LEU A 260 -59.38 -26.06 19.15
CA LEU A 260 -60.21 -27.20 19.53
C LEU A 260 -61.57 -26.74 20.08
N ARG A 261 -61.57 -25.71 20.93
CA ARG A 261 -62.79 -25.10 21.48
C ARG A 261 -63.66 -24.49 20.37
N HIS A 262 -63.08 -23.77 19.41
CA HIS A 262 -63.80 -23.18 18.29
C HIS A 262 -64.40 -24.25 17.36
N ALA A 263 -63.64 -25.29 17.01
CA ALA A 263 -64.14 -26.39 16.18
C ALA A 263 -65.32 -27.12 16.84
N LYS A 264 -65.23 -27.39 18.16
CA LYS A 264 -66.34 -27.97 18.93
C LYS A 264 -67.58 -27.07 18.90
N ASN A 265 -67.39 -25.76 19.11
CA ASN A 265 -68.50 -24.80 19.09
C ASN A 265 -69.15 -24.65 17.71
N HIS A 266 -68.37 -24.72 16.62
CA HIS A 266 -68.88 -24.68 15.25
C HIS A 266 -69.77 -25.88 14.96
N LYS A 267 -69.27 -27.09 15.26
CA LYS A 267 -70.02 -28.33 15.09
C LYS A 267 -71.36 -28.30 15.85
N LEU A 268 -71.35 -27.84 17.11
CA LEU A 268 -72.58 -27.67 17.90
C LEU A 268 -73.56 -26.66 17.29
N ARG A 269 -73.06 -25.58 16.68
CA ARG A 269 -73.91 -24.59 15.97
C ARG A 269 -74.50 -25.17 14.70
N GLU A 270 -73.73 -25.91 13.92
CA GLU A 270 -74.20 -26.60 12.72
C GLU A 270 -75.24 -27.66 13.06
N GLU A 271 -75.02 -28.47 14.10
CA GLU A 271 -75.99 -29.45 14.60
C GLU A 271 -77.27 -28.77 15.09
N LYS A 272 -77.17 -27.65 15.80
CA LYS A 272 -78.35 -26.84 16.20
C LYS A 272 -79.08 -26.26 15.00
N ALA A 273 -78.36 -25.73 14.01
CA ALA A 273 -78.95 -25.19 12.79
C ALA A 273 -79.61 -26.30 11.94
N ALA A 274 -79.01 -27.48 11.85
CA ALA A 274 -79.56 -28.65 11.18
C ALA A 274 -80.80 -29.18 11.90
N LYS A 275 -80.78 -29.29 13.23
CA LYS A 275 -81.98 -29.62 14.03
C LYS A 275 -83.08 -28.57 13.88
N GLY A 276 -82.71 -27.29 13.83
CA GLY A 276 -83.65 -26.19 13.54
C GLY A 276 -84.27 -26.32 12.15
N LYS A 277 -83.48 -26.59 11.11
CA LYS A 277 -83.96 -26.84 9.74
C LYS A 277 -84.83 -28.09 9.64
N ALA A 278 -84.47 -29.19 10.30
CA ALA A 278 -85.27 -30.40 10.37
C ALA A 278 -86.61 -30.15 11.07
N LYS A 279 -86.62 -29.37 12.17
CA LYS A 279 -87.85 -28.99 12.87
C LYS A 279 -88.76 -28.08 12.02
N ILE A 280 -88.19 -27.20 11.20
CA ILE A 280 -88.92 -26.38 10.23
C ILE A 280 -89.47 -27.23 9.07
N GLN A 281 -88.72 -28.24 8.59
CA GLN A 281 -89.19 -29.18 7.55
C GLN A 281 -90.33 -30.07 8.07
N VAL A 282 -90.24 -30.58 9.30
CA VAL A 282 -91.32 -31.35 9.94
C VAL A 282 -92.58 -30.49 10.16
N ALA A 283 -92.43 -29.25 10.65
CA ALA A 283 -93.56 -28.33 10.79
C ALA A 283 -94.15 -27.86 9.43
N GLY A 284 -93.39 -27.96 8.34
CA GLY A 284 -93.86 -27.76 6.97
C GLY A 284 -94.65 -28.95 6.44
N ALA A 285 -94.25 -30.19 6.78
CA ALA A 285 -94.94 -31.42 6.40
C ALA A 285 -96.27 -31.62 7.15
N GLU A 286 -96.31 -31.29 8.44
CA GLU A 286 -97.53 -31.33 9.26
C GLU A 286 -98.61 -30.33 8.77
N LYS A 287 -98.21 -29.21 8.16
CA LYS A 287 -99.15 -28.25 7.53
C LYS A 287 -99.70 -28.72 6.18
N SER A 288 -98.95 -29.54 5.43
CA SER A 288 -99.45 -30.15 4.19
C SER A 288 -100.37 -31.34 4.44
N GLU A 289 -100.22 -32.08 5.54
CA GLU A 289 -101.14 -33.16 5.92
C GLU A 289 -102.44 -32.64 6.55
N SER A 290 -102.46 -31.44 7.13
CA SER A 290 -103.70 -30.81 7.63
C SER A 290 -104.52 -30.06 6.57
N SER A 291 -104.13 -30.14 5.28
CA SER A 291 -104.81 -29.47 4.16
C SER A 291 -105.20 -30.42 3.01
N ALA A 292 -105.24 -31.73 3.27
CA ALA A 292 -105.84 -32.78 2.44
C ALA A 292 -106.94 -33.50 3.23
#